data_AF-A0A3C0G774-F1
#
_entry.id   AF-A0A3C0G774-F1
#
_cell.length_a   1.000
_cell.length_b   1.000
_cell.length_c   1.000
_cell.angle_alpha   90.00
_cell.angle_beta   90.00
_cell.angle_gamma   90.00
#
_symmetry.space_group_name_H-M   'P 1'
#
loop_
_entity.id
_entity.type
_entity.pdbx_description
1 polymer ?
#
loop_
_entity_poly.entity_id
_entity_poly.type
_entity_poly.pdbx_seq_one_letter_code
_entity_poly.pdbx_strand_id
1 'polypeptide(L)'
;MNTVIAKEQLEEAIRQYYGDWALPTLEANKLLVESQDTREIGKSRQHSAEFLIVEWLNSLSLGLDIKTQKELHEIEGIENILPEFDHNESGFDAYCLNTKKRFQIKYRGGQGIHMEQTRRSSKKNQGAASATGHVGYSQGEFDVLVVVRPEEISHTFDPSTHILVMSEADLRDSDNPGFLIKSVGKSKEKEVRNKIKASDAETVLREIIEQKENS
;
A
#
# COMPACT_ATOMS: atom_id res chain seq x y z
N MET A 1 -25.99 -25.82 13.79
CA MET A 1 -25.20 -26.97 13.29
C MET A 1 -23.91 -26.41 12.74
N ASN A 2 -22.79 -26.62 13.41
CA ASN A 2 -21.48 -26.34 12.81
C ASN A 2 -21.11 -27.53 11.94
N THR A 3 -21.22 -27.38 10.63
CA THR A 3 -20.75 -28.39 9.69
C THR A 3 -19.23 -28.37 9.72
N VAL A 4 -18.62 -29.38 10.35
CA VAL A 4 -17.17 -29.59 10.25
C VAL A 4 -16.92 -30.15 8.86
N ILE A 5 -16.43 -29.31 7.96
CA ILE A 5 -15.95 -29.76 6.64
C ILE A 5 -14.64 -30.52 6.86
N ALA A 6 -14.53 -31.72 6.30
CA ALA A 6 -13.27 -32.46 6.37
C ALA A 6 -12.18 -31.70 5.59
N LYS A 7 -10.94 -31.74 6.08
CA LYS A 7 -9.82 -31.00 5.47
C LYS A 7 -9.70 -31.28 3.97
N GLU A 8 -9.86 -32.54 3.58
CA GLU A 8 -9.79 -33.00 2.20
C GLU A 8 -10.88 -32.36 1.32
N GLN A 9 -12.09 -32.18 1.87
CA GLN A 9 -13.19 -31.54 1.15
C GLN A 9 -12.92 -30.04 0.93
N LEU A 10 -12.29 -29.39 1.91
CA LEU A 10 -11.89 -27.98 1.79
C LEU A 10 -10.77 -27.82 0.75
N GLU A 11 -9.75 -28.68 0.80
CA GLU A 11 -8.64 -28.67 -0.16
C GLU A 11 -9.15 -28.89 -1.60
N GLU A 12 -10.06 -29.84 -1.79
CA GLU A 12 -10.69 -30.09 -3.09
C GLU A 12 -11.49 -28.87 -3.57
N ALA A 13 -12.29 -28.26 -2.70
CA ALA A 13 -13.05 -27.06 -3.04
C ALA A 13 -12.13 -25.90 -3.44
N ILE A 14 -11.01 -25.71 -2.75
CA ILE A 14 -10.00 -24.69 -3.09
C ILE A 14 -9.41 -24.96 -4.47
N ARG A 15 -9.05 -26.21 -4.79
CA ARG A 15 -8.53 -26.57 -6.12
C ARG A 15 -9.55 -26.34 -7.23
N GLN A 16 -10.80 -26.72 -7.00
CA GLN A 16 -11.87 -26.53 -7.98
C GLN A 16 -12.12 -25.05 -8.29
N TYR A 17 -12.06 -24.18 -7.28
CA TYR A 17 -12.36 -22.77 -7.45
C TYR A 17 -11.16 -21.92 -7.90
N TYR A 18 -9.98 -22.15 -7.29
CA TYR A 18 -8.78 -21.31 -7.49
C TYR A 18 -7.69 -22.00 -8.34
N GLY A 19 -7.87 -23.26 -8.71
CA GLY A 19 -6.92 -24.05 -9.49
C GLY A 19 -5.80 -24.68 -8.67
N ASP A 20 -4.95 -25.46 -9.36
CA ASP A 20 -3.94 -26.31 -8.72
C ASP A 20 -2.85 -25.56 -7.96
N TRP A 21 -2.63 -24.28 -8.29
CA TRP A 21 -1.61 -23.43 -7.67
C TRP A 21 -2.03 -22.85 -6.32
N ALA A 22 -3.32 -22.89 -5.95
CA ALA A 22 -3.82 -22.23 -4.75
C ALA A 22 -3.20 -22.77 -3.47
N LEU A 23 -3.28 -24.08 -3.25
CA LEU A 23 -2.71 -24.72 -2.05
C LEU A 23 -1.17 -24.60 -1.99
N PRO A 24 -0.40 -24.86 -3.07
CA PRO A 24 1.04 -24.61 -3.07
C PRO A 24 1.42 -23.15 -2.78
N THR A 25 0.63 -22.18 -3.25
CA THR A 25 0.88 -20.75 -2.98
C THR A 25 0.67 -20.42 -1.50
N LEU A 26 -0.37 -20.99 -0.87
CA LEU A 26 -0.60 -20.84 0.56
C LEU A 26 0.53 -21.45 1.39
N GLU A 27 1.00 -22.65 1.02
CA GLU A 27 2.11 -23.31 1.70
C GLU A 27 3.42 -22.54 1.51
N ALA A 28 3.69 -22.03 0.31
CA ALA A 28 4.85 -21.17 0.05
C ALA A 28 4.80 -19.90 0.93
N ASN A 29 3.64 -19.25 1.06
CA ASN A 29 3.50 -18.10 1.93
C ASN A 29 3.76 -18.44 3.40
N LYS A 30 3.28 -19.60 3.86
CA LYS A 30 3.53 -20.11 5.21
C LYS A 30 5.02 -20.32 5.49
N LEU A 31 5.75 -20.95 4.57
CA LEU A 31 7.20 -21.12 4.68
C LEU A 31 7.94 -19.77 4.74
N LEU A 32 7.48 -18.76 3.98
CA LEU A 32 8.04 -17.42 4.04
C LEU A 32 7.84 -16.77 5.42
N VAL A 33 6.65 -16.92 6.03
CA VAL A 33 6.36 -16.42 7.39
C VAL A 33 7.20 -17.15 8.44
N GLU A 34 7.29 -18.47 8.37
CA GLU A 34 8.08 -19.29 9.30
C GLU A 34 9.57 -18.96 9.24
N SER A 35 10.09 -18.69 8.04
CA SER A 35 11.49 -18.29 7.82
C SER A 35 11.76 -16.80 8.10
N GLN A 36 10.73 -16.00 8.38
CA GLN A 36 10.82 -14.55 8.57
C GLN A 36 11.53 -13.83 7.40
N ASP A 37 11.39 -14.32 6.17
CA ASP A 37 11.95 -13.68 4.97
C ASP A 37 11.16 -12.44 4.58
N THR A 38 11.39 -11.35 5.32
CA THR A 38 10.65 -10.09 5.16
C THR A 38 10.75 -9.48 3.76
N ARG A 39 11.80 -9.79 2.99
CA ARG A 39 11.99 -9.30 1.63
C ARG A 39 11.06 -10.03 0.67
N GLU A 40 11.08 -11.36 0.67
CA GLU A 40 10.23 -12.15 -0.23
C GLU A 40 8.75 -12.08 0.19
N ILE A 41 8.47 -11.99 1.49
CA ILE A 41 7.11 -11.70 2.00
C ILE A 41 6.60 -10.37 1.46
N GLY A 42 7.43 -9.32 1.48
CA GLY A 42 7.05 -8.00 0.97
C GLY A 42 6.65 -8.03 -0.49
N LYS A 43 7.37 -8.79 -1.33
CA LYS A 43 7.02 -8.98 -2.74
C LYS A 43 5.74 -9.79 -2.89
N SER A 44 5.63 -10.91 -2.17
CA SER A 44 4.48 -11.81 -2.24
C SER A 44 3.19 -11.14 -1.78
N ARG A 45 3.24 -10.27 -0.77
CA ARG A 45 2.06 -9.66 -0.14
C ARG A 45 1.72 -8.25 -0.65
N GLN A 46 2.52 -7.64 -1.52
CA GLN A 46 2.27 -6.26 -1.96
C GLN A 46 0.86 -6.08 -2.56
N HIS A 47 0.49 -6.92 -3.54
CA HIS A 47 -0.85 -6.85 -4.16
C HIS A 47 -1.96 -7.19 -3.16
N SER A 48 -1.76 -8.18 -2.27
CA SER A 48 -2.73 -8.49 -1.22
C SER A 48 -2.91 -7.32 -0.24
N ALA A 49 -1.84 -6.58 0.05
CA ALA A 49 -1.89 -5.40 0.92
C ALA A 49 -2.68 -4.26 0.27
N GLU A 50 -2.59 -4.09 -1.05
CA GLU A 50 -3.40 -3.12 -1.79
C GLU A 50 -4.90 -3.43 -1.63
N PHE A 51 -5.33 -4.68 -1.84
CA PHE A 51 -6.72 -5.08 -1.64
C PHE A 51 -7.17 -4.89 -0.18
N LEU A 52 -6.38 -5.38 0.79
CA LEU A 52 -6.73 -5.26 2.21
C LEU A 52 -6.84 -3.80 2.67
N ILE A 53 -5.94 -2.93 2.18
CA ILE A 53 -5.99 -1.50 2.53
C ILE A 53 -7.19 -0.84 1.88
N VAL A 54 -7.51 -1.12 0.61
CA VAL A 54 -8.68 -0.54 -0.04
C VAL A 54 -9.98 -0.98 0.64
N GLU A 55 -10.11 -2.26 1.00
CA GLU A 55 -11.23 -2.77 1.80
C GLU A 55 -11.32 -2.04 3.14
N TRP A 56 -10.20 -1.92 3.85
CA TRP A 56 -10.15 -1.19 5.12
C TRP A 56 -10.56 0.27 4.97
N LEU A 57 -9.98 1.01 4.02
CA LEU A 57 -10.29 2.42 3.76
C LEU A 57 -11.77 2.64 3.44
N ASN A 58 -12.36 1.77 2.61
CA ASN A 58 -13.78 1.83 2.26
C ASN A 58 -14.70 1.42 3.42
N SER A 59 -14.20 0.65 4.40
CA SER A 59 -14.94 0.28 5.61
C SER A 59 -14.98 1.37 6.68
N LEU A 60 -14.14 2.40 6.57
CA LEU A 60 -14.05 3.49 7.55
C LEU A 60 -15.32 4.32 7.59
N SER A 61 -15.56 4.99 8.72
CA SER A 61 -16.70 5.92 8.88
C SER A 61 -16.57 7.18 8.02
N LEU A 62 -15.44 7.35 7.33
CA LEU A 62 -15.11 8.45 6.43
C LEU A 62 -15.93 8.47 5.13
N GLY A 63 -16.58 7.35 4.76
CA GLY A 63 -17.35 7.27 3.52
C GLY A 63 -16.50 7.48 2.27
N LEU A 64 -15.26 7.00 2.28
CA LEU A 64 -14.36 7.09 1.13
C LEU A 64 -14.85 6.18 0.02
N ASP A 65 -14.68 6.61 -1.23
CA ASP A 65 -14.90 5.77 -2.41
C ASP A 65 -13.55 5.51 -3.08
N ILE A 66 -12.79 4.58 -2.49
CA ILE A 66 -11.46 4.19 -2.94
C ILE A 66 -11.57 3.09 -3.99
N LYS A 67 -10.90 3.30 -5.13
CA LYS A 67 -10.71 2.33 -6.20
C LYS A 67 -9.23 2.04 -6.38
N THR A 68 -8.87 0.77 -6.54
CA THR A 68 -7.54 0.37 -7.03
C THR A 68 -7.33 0.86 -8.47
N GLN A 69 -6.08 0.94 -8.92
CA GLN A 69 -5.79 1.25 -10.34
C GLN A 69 -6.53 0.32 -11.32
N LYS A 70 -6.64 -0.97 -10.98
CA LYS A 70 -7.36 -1.94 -11.81
C LYS A 70 -8.82 -1.54 -11.98
N GLU A 71 -9.50 -1.23 -10.88
CA GLU A 71 -10.91 -0.82 -10.91
C GLU A 71 -11.09 0.52 -11.63
N LEU A 72 -10.17 1.48 -11.46
CA LEU A 72 -10.21 2.77 -12.18
C LEU A 72 -10.14 2.57 -13.70
N HIS A 73 -9.32 1.63 -14.17
CA HIS A 73 -9.21 1.33 -15.60
C HIS A 73 -10.51 0.78 -16.21
N GLU A 74 -11.39 0.21 -15.38
CA GLU A 74 -12.69 -0.32 -15.79
C GLU A 74 -13.79 0.77 -15.81
N ILE A 75 -13.51 1.98 -15.31
CA ILE A 75 -14.46 3.10 -15.30
C ILE A 75 -14.42 3.85 -16.64
N GLU A 76 -15.56 3.90 -17.32
CA GLU A 76 -15.73 4.68 -18.54
C GLU A 76 -15.54 6.19 -18.27
N GLY A 77 -14.69 6.84 -19.07
CA GLY A 77 -14.44 8.28 -18.96
C GLY A 77 -13.50 8.67 -17.82
N ILE A 78 -12.78 7.71 -17.22
CA ILE A 78 -11.81 7.97 -16.15
C ILE A 78 -10.75 9.01 -16.54
N GLU A 79 -10.39 9.09 -17.83
CA GLU A 79 -9.46 10.08 -18.38
C GLU A 79 -9.96 11.53 -18.23
N ASN A 80 -11.27 11.74 -18.05
CA ASN A 80 -11.82 13.07 -17.78
C ASN A 80 -11.72 13.44 -16.29
N ILE A 81 -11.60 12.44 -15.41
CA ILE A 81 -11.51 12.60 -13.96
C ILE A 81 -10.03 12.65 -13.54
N LEU A 82 -9.19 11.85 -14.17
CA LEU A 82 -7.77 11.69 -13.89
C LEU A 82 -6.98 11.58 -15.21
N PRO A 83 -6.77 12.69 -15.93
CA PRO A 83 -6.11 12.70 -17.25
C PRO A 83 -4.69 12.13 -17.27
N GLU A 84 -4.00 12.19 -16.13
CA GLU A 84 -2.65 11.65 -15.93
C GLU A 84 -2.60 10.15 -15.59
N PHE A 85 -3.75 9.48 -15.57
CA PHE A 85 -3.82 8.06 -15.22
C PHE A 85 -3.21 7.18 -16.30
N ASP A 86 -2.14 6.48 -15.92
CA ASP A 86 -1.53 5.39 -16.68
C ASP A 86 -1.27 4.25 -15.69
N HIS A 87 -2.02 3.15 -15.82
CA HIS A 87 -1.88 1.99 -14.94
C HIS A 87 -0.45 1.41 -14.86
N ASN A 88 0.42 1.70 -15.83
CA ASN A 88 1.83 1.27 -15.81
C ASN A 88 2.81 2.35 -15.32
N GLU A 89 2.40 3.62 -15.27
CA GLU A 89 3.28 4.76 -15.00
C GLU A 89 2.79 5.66 -13.83
N SER A 90 1.60 5.43 -13.25
CA SER A 90 1.05 6.25 -12.17
C SER A 90 1.72 6.00 -10.81
N GLY A 91 1.79 7.04 -9.97
CA GLY A 91 2.57 7.10 -8.71
C GLY A 91 1.80 6.77 -7.45
N PHE A 92 0.64 6.16 -7.61
CA PHE A 92 -0.28 5.80 -6.55
C PHE A 92 -0.91 4.45 -6.91
N ASP A 93 -1.33 3.66 -5.94
CA ASP A 93 -1.95 2.34 -6.19
C ASP A 93 -3.49 2.41 -6.11
N ALA A 94 -4.03 3.45 -5.47
CA ALA A 94 -5.46 3.66 -5.34
C ALA A 94 -5.84 5.15 -5.38
N TYR A 95 -7.08 5.43 -5.75
CA TYR A 95 -7.62 6.79 -5.87
C TYR A 95 -9.00 6.87 -5.22
N CYS A 96 -9.26 7.99 -4.56
CA CYS A 96 -10.53 8.28 -3.93
C CYS A 96 -11.39 9.18 -4.82
N LEU A 97 -12.50 8.67 -5.35
CA LEU A 97 -13.32 9.41 -6.31
C LEU A 97 -13.97 10.67 -5.73
N ASN A 98 -14.34 10.66 -4.45
CA ASN A 98 -15.03 11.78 -3.81
C ASN A 98 -14.08 12.82 -3.19
N THR A 99 -12.95 12.40 -2.61
CA THR A 99 -11.96 13.33 -2.03
C THR A 99 -10.88 13.76 -3.03
N LYS A 100 -10.79 13.07 -4.18
CA LYS A 100 -9.75 13.23 -5.20
C LYS A 100 -8.32 13.02 -4.70
N LYS A 101 -8.15 12.29 -3.59
CA LYS A 101 -6.85 11.95 -3.03
C LYS A 101 -6.31 10.66 -3.65
N ARG A 102 -5.01 10.66 -3.93
CA ARG A 102 -4.21 9.55 -4.46
C ARG A 102 -3.48 8.88 -3.31
N PHE A 103 -3.57 7.55 -3.25
CA PHE A 103 -3.03 6.73 -2.19
C PHE A 103 -1.94 5.82 -2.74
N GLN A 104 -0.73 5.92 -2.21
CA GLN A 104 0.31 4.91 -2.39
C GLN A 104 0.23 3.91 -1.23
N ILE A 105 0.27 2.63 -1.56
CA ILE A 105 0.17 1.51 -0.63
C ILE A 105 1.47 0.71 -0.63
N LYS A 106 2.02 0.38 0.55
CA LYS A 106 3.22 -0.45 0.66
C LYS A 106 3.06 -1.51 1.75
N TYR A 107 3.49 -2.74 1.46
CA TYR A 107 3.78 -3.71 2.53
C TYR A 107 5.24 -3.63 2.93
N ARG A 108 5.53 -3.48 4.23
CA ARG A 108 6.90 -3.47 4.77
C ARG A 108 6.98 -4.35 6.02
N GLY A 109 7.47 -5.58 5.85
CA GLY A 109 7.71 -6.48 6.96
C GLY A 109 9.10 -6.32 7.61
N GLY A 110 10.08 -5.81 6.86
CA GLY A 110 11.49 -5.81 7.23
C GLY A 110 11.98 -4.55 7.94
N GLN A 111 13.29 -4.33 7.92
CA GLN A 111 13.90 -3.11 8.47
C GLN A 111 13.63 -1.91 7.54
N GLY A 112 12.96 -0.89 8.07
CA GLY A 112 12.71 0.37 7.38
C GLY A 112 11.54 0.32 6.38
N ILE A 113 11.09 1.51 6.00
CA ILE A 113 10.04 1.71 5.01
C ILE A 113 10.69 2.33 3.78
N HIS A 114 11.17 1.48 2.88
CA HIS A 114 11.72 1.95 1.60
C HIS A 114 10.61 2.47 0.70
N MET A 115 10.82 3.63 0.11
CA MET A 115 9.90 4.36 -0.76
C MET A 115 10.24 4.16 -2.24
N GLU A 116 11.15 3.26 -2.60
CA GLU A 116 11.56 3.14 -3.99
C GLU A 116 10.45 2.53 -4.86
N GLN A 117 10.29 3.05 -6.08
CA GLN A 117 9.47 2.45 -7.12
C GLN A 117 10.32 1.48 -7.95
N THR A 118 9.78 0.30 -8.22
CA THR A 118 10.29 -0.60 -9.28
C THR A 118 9.64 -0.24 -10.61
N ARG A 119 9.78 1.01 -11.08
CA ARG A 119 9.37 1.40 -12.43
C ARG A 119 10.47 1.09 -13.43
N ARG A 120 10.09 0.69 -14.65
CA ARG A 120 11.05 0.53 -15.76
C ARG A 120 11.65 1.90 -16.09
N SER A 121 12.93 1.90 -16.46
CA SER A 121 13.61 3.09 -16.98
C SER A 121 12.96 3.54 -18.29
N SER A 122 11.98 4.45 -18.23
CA SER A 122 11.42 5.11 -19.43
C SER A 122 12.21 6.40 -19.72
N LYS A 123 12.09 6.93 -20.95
CA LYS A 123 12.71 8.22 -21.31
C LYS A 123 12.24 9.38 -20.41
N LYS A 124 11.04 9.29 -19.82
CA LYS A 124 10.51 10.26 -18.86
C LYS A 124 11.24 10.25 -17.51
N ASN A 125 11.97 9.17 -17.19
CA ASN A 125 12.63 8.94 -15.90
C ASN A 125 14.18 9.05 -15.99
N GLN A 126 14.72 9.69 -17.03
CA GLN A 126 16.17 9.89 -17.18
C GLN A 126 16.64 11.12 -16.39
N GLY A 127 17.56 10.92 -15.43
CA GLY A 127 18.14 12.01 -14.63
C GLY A 127 18.56 11.55 -13.22
N ALA A 128 18.63 12.48 -12.26
CA ALA A 128 19.02 12.22 -10.86
C ALA A 128 18.19 11.13 -10.16
N ALA A 129 17.03 10.79 -10.74
CA ALA A 129 16.15 9.69 -10.33
C ALA A 129 16.58 8.29 -10.82
N SER A 130 17.74 8.08 -11.47
CA SER A 130 18.11 6.76 -12.00
C SER A 130 19.55 6.29 -11.77
N ALA A 131 20.35 6.94 -10.91
CA ALA A 131 21.74 6.56 -10.66
C ALA A 131 21.91 5.09 -10.19
N THR A 132 20.86 4.48 -9.63
CA THR A 132 20.84 3.08 -9.14
C THR A 132 19.73 2.22 -9.77
N GLY A 133 19.06 2.70 -10.83
CA GLY A 133 17.96 2.00 -11.49
C GLY A 133 16.61 2.02 -10.74
N HIS A 134 16.51 2.73 -9.61
CA HIS A 134 15.27 2.93 -8.85
C HIS A 134 14.82 4.38 -8.94
N VAL A 135 13.56 4.60 -9.32
CA VAL A 135 12.96 5.93 -9.43
C VAL A 135 12.37 6.32 -8.07
N GLY A 136 12.83 7.43 -7.52
CA GLY A 136 12.26 8.01 -6.30
C GLY A 136 10.94 8.72 -6.60
N TYR A 137 10.03 8.74 -5.63
CA TYR A 137 8.78 9.48 -5.79
C TYR A 137 9.03 10.97 -5.90
N SER A 138 8.35 11.63 -6.82
CA SER A 138 8.33 13.09 -6.92
C SER A 138 7.20 13.67 -6.06
N GLN A 139 7.34 14.93 -5.65
CA GLN A 139 6.25 15.65 -4.99
C GLN A 139 5.04 15.72 -5.95
N GLY A 140 3.84 15.53 -5.40
CA GLY A 140 2.60 15.48 -6.18
C GLY A 140 2.33 14.16 -6.89
N GLU A 141 3.10 13.08 -6.69
CA GLU A 141 2.77 11.76 -7.27
C GLU A 141 1.64 11.02 -6.53
N PHE A 142 1.54 11.23 -5.22
CA PHE A 142 0.45 10.73 -4.37
C PHE A 142 0.26 11.70 -3.20
N ASP A 143 -0.92 11.69 -2.58
CA ASP A 143 -1.24 12.59 -1.48
C ASP A 143 -1.09 11.92 -0.11
N VAL A 144 -1.36 10.60 -0.05
CA VAL A 144 -1.33 9.79 1.17
C VAL A 144 -0.51 8.52 0.94
N LEU A 145 0.39 8.21 1.88
CA LEU A 145 1.06 6.91 1.96
C LEU A 145 0.40 6.07 3.05
N VAL A 146 -0.02 4.85 2.70
CA VAL A 146 -0.52 3.84 3.63
C VAL A 146 0.43 2.64 3.63
N VAL A 147 0.94 2.27 4.80
CA VAL A 147 1.91 1.17 4.93
C VAL A 147 1.36 0.08 5.83
N VAL A 148 1.30 -1.16 5.33
CA VAL A 148 1.17 -2.35 6.18
C VAL A 148 2.54 -2.66 6.76
N ARG A 149 2.73 -2.31 8.04
CA ARG A 149 3.97 -2.41 8.81
C ARG A 149 3.70 -3.14 10.13
N PRO A 150 3.54 -4.48 10.10
CA PRO A 150 3.36 -5.25 11.31
C PRO A 150 4.63 -5.23 12.17
N GLU A 151 4.48 -5.26 13.50
CA GLU A 151 5.62 -5.40 14.44
C GLU A 151 6.19 -6.82 14.39
N GLU A 152 5.34 -7.82 14.12
CA GLU A 152 5.71 -9.23 13.91
C GLU A 152 5.04 -9.80 12.66
N ILE A 153 5.77 -10.61 11.89
CA ILE A 153 5.22 -11.21 10.67
C ILE A 153 4.35 -12.41 11.02
N SER A 154 3.06 -12.32 10.66
CA SER A 154 2.08 -13.38 10.87
C SER A 154 1.19 -13.59 9.63
N HIS A 155 0.20 -14.47 9.76
CA HIS A 155 -0.87 -14.66 8.78
C HIS A 155 -2.08 -13.74 8.99
N THR A 156 -2.02 -12.86 10.01
CA THR A 156 -3.13 -11.98 10.37
C THR A 156 -2.85 -10.55 9.95
N PHE A 157 -3.90 -9.85 9.57
CA PHE A 157 -3.88 -8.41 9.35
C PHE A 157 -4.77 -7.75 10.39
N ASP A 158 -4.19 -6.85 11.18
CA ASP A 158 -4.90 -6.03 12.14
C ASP A 158 -4.62 -4.56 11.82
N PRO A 159 -5.58 -3.84 11.22
CA PRO A 159 -5.44 -2.43 10.88
C PRO A 159 -4.98 -1.55 12.06
N SER A 160 -5.42 -1.88 13.29
CA SER A 160 -5.18 -1.06 14.47
C SER A 160 -3.71 -1.03 14.90
N THR A 161 -2.95 -2.09 14.55
CA THR A 161 -1.55 -2.26 14.93
C THR A 161 -0.60 -2.30 13.74
N HIS A 162 -1.10 -2.67 12.56
CA HIS A 162 -0.28 -2.86 11.37
C HIS A 162 -0.27 -1.67 10.43
N ILE A 163 -1.20 -0.72 10.51
CA ILE A 163 -1.26 0.39 9.55
C ILE A 163 -0.49 1.61 10.05
N LEU A 164 0.31 2.18 9.15
CA LEU A 164 0.83 3.53 9.25
C LEU A 164 0.25 4.37 8.11
N VAL A 165 -0.14 5.60 8.43
CA VAL A 165 -0.62 6.60 7.46
C VAL A 165 0.22 7.86 7.58
N MET A 166 0.65 8.40 6.44
CA MET A 166 1.50 9.59 6.34
C MET A 166 1.02 10.47 5.19
N SER A 167 1.12 11.79 5.35
CA SER A 167 0.88 12.73 4.25
C SER A 167 2.09 12.77 3.32
N GLU A 168 1.91 13.22 2.07
CA GLU A 168 3.04 13.56 1.20
C GLU A 168 3.98 14.59 1.86
N ALA A 169 3.40 15.58 2.56
CA ALA A 169 4.16 16.64 3.21
C ALA A 169 5.17 16.11 4.25
N ASP A 170 4.81 15.05 4.98
CA ASP A 170 5.69 14.36 5.93
C ASP A 170 6.88 13.65 5.29
N LEU A 171 6.81 13.43 3.97
CA LEU A 171 7.76 12.63 3.21
C LEU A 171 8.65 13.49 2.29
N ARG A 172 8.49 14.81 2.26
CA ARG A 172 9.31 15.69 1.40
C ARG A 172 10.77 15.63 1.81
N ASP A 173 11.65 15.45 0.82
CA ASP A 173 13.09 15.45 1.05
C ASP A 173 13.61 16.89 1.10
N SER A 174 14.06 17.34 2.27
CA SER A 174 14.64 18.68 2.46
C SER A 174 15.94 18.88 1.68
N ASP A 175 16.69 17.80 1.46
CA ASP A 175 17.99 17.83 0.80
C ASP A 175 17.84 17.71 -0.72
N ASN A 176 16.69 17.20 -1.19
CA ASN A 176 16.35 17.07 -2.60
C ASN A 176 14.96 17.65 -2.92
N PRO A 177 14.83 18.98 -3.03
CA PRO A 177 13.55 19.63 -3.34
C PRO A 177 12.88 19.08 -4.61
N GLY A 178 11.57 18.90 -4.56
CA GLY A 178 10.79 18.28 -5.64
C GLY A 178 10.67 16.77 -5.55
N PHE A 179 11.38 16.12 -4.62
CA PHE A 179 11.31 14.69 -4.37
C PHE A 179 10.82 14.36 -2.96
N LEU A 180 10.41 13.11 -2.78
CA LEU A 180 10.15 12.49 -1.49
C LEU A 180 11.36 11.68 -1.02
N ILE A 181 11.47 11.50 0.29
CA ILE A 181 12.53 10.72 0.92
C ILE A 181 12.54 9.29 0.38
N LYS A 182 13.74 8.73 0.20
CA LYS A 182 13.93 7.35 -0.28
C LYS A 182 13.49 6.29 0.72
N SER A 183 13.45 6.64 2.00
CA SER A 183 12.99 5.75 3.06
C SER A 183 12.54 6.53 4.29
N VAL A 184 11.49 6.06 4.95
CA VAL A 184 11.11 6.58 6.28
C VAL A 184 12.06 6.00 7.32
N GLY A 185 12.80 6.88 8.00
CA GLY A 185 13.73 6.50 9.07
C GLY A 185 13.01 6.08 10.35
N LYS A 186 13.72 5.33 11.22
CA LYS A 186 13.17 4.79 12.48
C LYS A 186 12.54 5.86 13.40
N SER A 187 13.11 7.07 13.41
CA SER A 187 12.58 8.17 14.24
C SER A 187 11.19 8.60 13.77
N LYS A 188 11.01 8.84 12.47
CA LYS A 188 9.72 9.22 11.89
C LYS A 188 8.71 8.08 11.95
N GLU A 189 9.13 6.83 11.72
CA GLU A 189 8.27 5.66 11.93
C GLU A 189 7.74 5.60 13.37
N LYS A 190 8.60 5.82 14.37
CA LYS A 190 8.21 5.84 15.78
C LYS A 190 7.24 6.98 16.11
N GLU A 191 7.47 8.18 15.56
CA GLU A 191 6.57 9.33 15.68
C GLU A 191 5.16 8.99 15.15
N VAL A 192 5.08 8.46 13.93
CA VAL A 192 3.81 8.07 13.29
C VAL A 192 3.10 6.98 14.09
N ARG A 193 3.83 5.95 14.54
CA ARG A 193 3.28 4.89 15.40
C ARG A 193 2.70 5.44 16.69
N ASN A 194 3.40 6.37 17.34
CA ASN A 194 2.92 6.98 18.58
C ASN A 194 1.65 7.81 18.34
N LYS A 195 1.58 8.53 17.21
CA LYS A 195 0.37 9.27 16.82
C LYS A 195 -0.81 8.32 16.65
N ILE A 196 -0.63 7.23 15.90
CA ILE A 196 -1.67 6.21 15.67
C ILE A 196 -2.05 5.50 16.98
N LYS A 197 -1.11 5.19 17.86
CA LYS A 197 -1.42 4.61 19.18
C LYS A 197 -2.24 5.57 20.06
N ALA A 198 -2.09 6.88 19.89
CA ALA A 198 -2.81 7.88 20.66
C ALA A 198 -4.23 8.16 20.13
N SER A 199 -4.46 8.08 18.82
CA SER A 199 -5.70 8.52 18.18
C SER A 199 -6.32 7.55 17.18
N ASP A 200 -5.76 6.36 16.98
CA ASP A 200 -6.06 5.43 15.87
C ASP A 200 -5.68 5.93 14.46
N ALA A 201 -5.63 5.00 13.50
CA ALA A 201 -5.22 5.27 12.13
C ALA A 201 -6.29 6.01 11.32
N GLU A 202 -7.58 5.82 11.62
CA GLU A 202 -8.68 6.48 10.93
C GLU A 202 -8.69 7.97 11.26
N THR A 203 -8.50 8.34 12.52
CA THR A 203 -8.42 9.74 12.96
C THR A 203 -7.22 10.45 12.33
N VAL A 204 -6.04 9.81 12.31
CA VAL A 204 -4.87 10.39 11.63
C VAL A 204 -5.13 10.57 10.14
N LEU A 205 -5.77 9.60 9.49
CA LEU A 205 -6.13 9.71 8.07
C LEU A 205 -7.12 10.85 7.83
N ARG A 206 -8.13 10.99 8.69
CA ARG A 206 -9.10 12.10 8.64
C ARG A 206 -8.39 13.44 8.64
N GLU A 207 -7.46 13.63 9.58
CA GLU A 207 -6.66 14.86 9.66
C GLU A 207 -5.89 15.12 8.36
N ILE A 208 -5.28 14.09 7.77
CA ILE A 208 -4.53 14.23 6.51
C ILE A 208 -5.45 14.62 5.35
N ILE A 209 -6.64 14.00 5.27
CA ILE A 209 -7.61 14.28 4.19
C ILE A 209 -8.22 15.68 4.35
N GLU A 210 -8.52 16.10 5.58
CA GLU A 210 -9.18 17.37 5.90
C GLU A 210 -8.21 18.57 5.95
N GLN A 211 -6.90 18.33 6.02
CA GLN A 211 -5.90 19.37 5.81
C GLN A 211 -6.09 19.99 4.42
N LYS A 212 -6.83 21.10 4.37
CA LYS A 212 -6.84 22.00 3.22
C LYS A 212 -5.41 22.44 2.96
N GLU A 213 -5.02 22.45 1.69
CA GLU A 213 -3.77 23.03 1.21
C GLU A 213 -3.72 24.52 1.61
N ASN A 214 -3.28 24.79 2.84
CA ASN A 214 -2.81 26.10 3.26
C ASN A 214 -1.32 26.15 2.90
N SER A 215 -1.03 26.21 1.61
CA SER A 215 0.30 26.55 1.07
C SER A 215 0.13 27.27 -0.25
#